data_AF-A0A2M6WKW8-F1
#
_entry.id   AF-A0A2M6WKW8-F1
#
_cell.length_a   1.000
_cell.length_b   1.000
_cell.length_c   1.000
_cell.angle_alpha   90.00
_cell.angle_beta   90.00
_cell.angle_gamma   90.00
#
_symmetry.space_group_name_H-M   'P 1'
#
loop_
_entity.id
_entity.type
_entity.pdbx_description
1 polymer ?
#
loop_
_entity_poly.entity_id
_entity_poly.type
_entity_poly.pdbx_seq_one_letter_code
_entity_poly.pdbx_strand_id
1 'polypeptide(L)'
;MLKYLLLLLIPVRSYAEEINLNNLDPLKGANVLEIISGILEFLRLAAAIVLPIMVIVGAYFILFSAGTPEKVKKGRDTILYSVIGFIIILMAEGIVAIVQRILLTS
;
A
#
# COMPACT_ATOMS: atom_id res chain seq x y z
N MET A 1 -23.08 -6.54 19.75
CA MET A 1 -23.32 -6.12 18.34
C MET A 1 -22.60 -4.82 17.99
N LEU A 2 -22.66 -3.80 18.86
CA LEU A 2 -22.05 -2.47 18.61
C LEU A 2 -20.52 -2.46 18.40
N LYS A 3 -19.77 -3.38 19.03
CA LYS A 3 -18.30 -3.48 18.88
C LYS A 3 -17.86 -3.90 17.47
N TYR A 4 -18.67 -4.71 16.78
CA TYR A 4 -18.38 -5.14 15.40
C TYR A 4 -18.73 -4.05 14.36
N LEU A 5 -19.72 -3.22 14.67
CA LEU A 5 -20.09 -2.04 13.85
C LEU A 5 -18.91 -1.05 13.75
N LEU A 6 -18.13 -0.90 14.82
CA LEU A 6 -16.95 -0.03 14.87
C LEU A 6 -15.79 -0.51 13.97
N LEU A 7 -15.66 -1.84 13.76
CA LEU A 7 -14.59 -2.42 12.94
C LEU A 7 -14.76 -2.10 11.45
N LEU A 8 -16.00 -1.86 11.01
CA LEU A 8 -16.36 -1.52 9.62
C LEU A 8 -16.12 -0.03 9.30
N LEU A 9 -15.93 0.81 10.32
CA LEU A 9 -15.63 2.25 10.19
C LEU A 9 -14.13 2.57 10.23
N ILE A 10 -13.27 1.59 10.51
CA ILE A 10 -11.81 1.76 10.42
C ILE A 10 -11.39 2.28 9.03
N PRO A 11 -11.88 1.74 7.89
CA PRO A 11 -11.53 2.31 6.58
C PRO A 11 -12.03 3.75 6.44
N VAL A 12 -13.17 4.11 7.04
CA VAL A 12 -13.74 5.48 6.97
C VAL A 12 -12.87 6.50 7.69
N ARG A 13 -12.27 6.13 8.83
CA ARG A 13 -11.35 7.02 9.56
C ARG A 13 -10.04 7.29 8.82
N SER A 14 -9.63 6.41 7.91
CA SER A 14 -8.46 6.65 7.06
C SER A 14 -8.66 7.80 6.07
N TYR A 15 -9.91 8.14 5.74
CA TYR A 15 -10.24 9.27 4.87
C TYR A 15 -10.51 10.58 5.63
N ALA A 16 -10.52 10.54 6.97
CA ALA A 16 -10.71 11.70 7.82
C ALA A 16 -9.34 12.18 8.35
N GLU A 17 -8.44 12.48 7.44
CA GLU A 17 -7.33 13.36 7.74
C GLU A 17 -7.91 14.78 7.81
N GLU A 18 -7.82 15.42 8.98
CA GLU A 18 -8.27 16.80 9.14
C GLU A 18 -7.53 17.68 8.12
N ILE A 19 -8.26 18.35 7.23
CA ILE A 19 -7.70 19.35 6.33
C ILE A 19 -7.19 20.49 7.22
N ASN A 20 -5.92 20.42 7.56
CA ASN A 20 -5.24 21.42 8.36
C ASN A 20 -5.16 22.72 7.54
N LEU A 21 -5.86 23.76 7.97
CA LEU A 21 -6.03 25.03 7.24
C LEU A 21 -4.72 25.79 7.00
N ASN A 22 -3.59 25.28 7.50
CA ASN A 22 -2.25 25.76 7.19
C ASN A 22 -1.80 25.44 5.74
N ASN A 23 -2.56 24.63 4.97
CA ASN A 23 -2.28 24.25 3.58
C ASN A 23 -3.01 25.12 2.52
N LEU A 24 -3.52 26.30 2.89
CA LEU A 24 -4.23 27.22 1.97
C LEU A 24 -3.30 28.25 1.32
N ASP A 25 -2.00 27.98 1.26
CA ASP A 25 -1.06 28.78 0.47
C ASP A 25 -0.85 28.12 -0.92
N PRO A 26 -1.55 28.56 -1.98
CA PRO A 26 -1.45 27.94 -3.32
C PRO A 26 -0.10 28.15 -4.02
N LEU A 27 0.90 28.75 -3.35
CA LEU A 27 2.21 29.07 -3.96
C LEU A 27 3.43 28.92 -3.02
N LYS A 28 3.31 28.38 -1.80
CA LYS A 28 4.44 28.29 -0.84
C LYS A 28 4.98 26.90 -0.54
N GLY A 29 4.45 25.82 -1.11
CA GLY A 29 4.76 24.51 -0.54
C GLY A 29 4.45 23.28 -1.39
N ALA A 30 4.70 23.29 -2.70
CA ALA A 30 4.90 22.02 -3.41
C ALA A 30 6.22 21.39 -2.94
N ASN A 31 6.30 21.02 -1.67
CA ASN A 31 7.39 20.25 -1.12
C ASN A 31 7.35 18.91 -1.84
N VAL A 32 8.47 18.54 -2.46
CA VAL A 32 8.67 17.24 -3.10
C VAL A 32 8.19 16.10 -2.19
N LEU A 33 8.29 16.29 -0.87
CA LEU A 33 7.80 15.39 0.16
C LEU A 33 6.28 15.18 0.18
N GLU A 34 5.47 16.21 -0.04
CA GLU A 34 4.01 16.09 0.00
C GLU A 34 3.51 15.33 -1.22
N ILE A 35 4.08 15.61 -2.39
CA ILE A 35 3.83 14.86 -3.63
C ILE A 35 4.21 13.38 -3.46
N ILE A 36 5.41 13.10 -2.91
CA ILE A 36 5.86 11.74 -2.65
C ILE A 36 4.95 11.04 -1.64
N SER A 37 4.50 11.74 -0.60
CA SER A 37 3.62 11.17 0.42
C SER A 37 2.26 10.79 -0.16
N GLY A 38 1.66 11.64 -1.00
CA GLY A 38 0.42 11.33 -1.70
C GLY A 38 0.56 10.15 -2.67
N ILE A 39 1.69 10.04 -3.37
CA ILE A 39 1.98 8.87 -4.23
C ILE A 39 2.07 7.59 -3.39
N LEU A 40 2.76 7.62 -2.24
CA LEU A 40 2.89 6.46 -1.36
C LEU A 40 1.55 6.04 -0.75
N GLU A 41 0.69 6.98 -0.39
CA GLU A 41 -0.67 6.70 0.08
C GLU A 41 -1.48 5.99 -1.01
N PHE A 42 -1.46 6.52 -2.23
CA PHE A 42 -2.12 5.89 -3.37
C PHE A 42 -1.57 4.47 -3.64
N LEU A 43 -0.25 4.29 -3.63
CA LEU A 43 0.39 2.99 -3.79
C LEU A 43 -0.01 2.01 -2.68
N ARG A 44 -0.14 2.46 -1.43
CA ARG A 44 -0.62 1.64 -0.31
C ARG A 44 -2.03 1.14 -0.54
N LEU A 45 -2.93 2.03 -0.90
CA LEU A 45 -4.33 1.69 -1.13
C LEU A 45 -4.47 0.73 -2.31
N ALA A 46 -3.73 0.98 -3.39
CA ALA A 46 -3.65 0.06 -4.53
C ALA A 46 -3.09 -1.30 -4.12
N ALA A 47 -1.98 -1.34 -3.36
CA ALA A 47 -1.36 -2.58 -2.92
C ALA A 47 -2.25 -3.39 -1.98
N ALA A 48 -2.97 -2.74 -1.08
CA ALA A 48 -3.91 -3.40 -0.16
C ALA A 48 -5.00 -4.19 -0.90
N ILE A 49 -5.40 -3.73 -2.09
CA ILE A 49 -6.42 -4.40 -2.93
C ILE A 49 -5.77 -5.41 -3.89
N VAL A 50 -4.68 -5.02 -4.57
CA VAL A 50 -4.07 -5.82 -5.65
C VAL A 50 -3.35 -7.06 -5.11
N LEU A 51 -2.67 -6.94 -3.98
CA LEU A 51 -1.88 -8.03 -3.39
C LEU A 51 -2.73 -9.28 -3.09
N PRO A 52 -3.86 -9.22 -2.35
CA PRO A 52 -4.67 -10.41 -2.10
C PRO A 52 -5.23 -11.01 -3.39
N ILE A 53 -5.59 -10.19 -4.39
CA ILE A 53 -6.06 -10.68 -5.69
C ILE A 53 -4.97 -11.50 -6.38
N MET A 54 -3.74 -10.98 -6.44
CA MET A 54 -2.62 -11.67 -7.09
C MET A 54 -2.22 -12.96 -6.35
N VAL A 55 -2.31 -12.97 -5.02
CA VAL A 55 -2.10 -14.19 -4.22
C VAL A 55 -3.15 -15.25 -4.53
N ILE A 56 -4.42 -14.86 -4.64
CA ILE A 56 -5.51 -15.79 -5.02
C ILE A 56 -5.26 -16.35 -6.43
N VAL A 57 -4.87 -15.52 -7.38
CA VAL A 57 -4.55 -15.95 -8.75
C VAL A 57 -3.36 -16.93 -8.75
N GLY A 58 -2.30 -16.62 -8.02
CA GLY A 58 -1.15 -17.52 -7.89
C GLY A 58 -1.51 -18.85 -7.21
N ALA A 59 -2.35 -18.81 -6.18
CA ALA A 59 -2.87 -20.00 -5.52
C ALA A 59 -3.73 -20.85 -6.46
N TYR A 60 -4.57 -20.23 -7.28
CA TYR A 60 -5.35 -20.90 -8.31
C TYR A 60 -4.44 -21.67 -9.29
N PHE A 61 -3.36 -21.04 -9.77
CA PHE A 61 -2.41 -21.72 -10.65
C PHE A 61 -1.72 -22.93 -10.02
N ILE A 62 -1.42 -22.89 -8.71
CA ILE A 62 -0.81 -24.00 -7.98
C ILE A 62 -1.82 -25.13 -7.76
N LEU A 63 -3.03 -24.80 -7.26
CA LEU A 63 -4.06 -25.77 -6.90
C LEU A 63 -4.62 -26.50 -8.13
N PHE A 64 -4.83 -25.79 -9.24
CA PHE A 64 -5.36 -26.35 -10.49
C PHE A 64 -4.26 -26.71 -11.50
N SER A 65 -3.03 -26.90 -11.04
CA SER A 65 -1.88 -27.22 -11.90
C SER A 65 -1.94 -28.63 -12.53
N ALA A 66 -2.81 -29.51 -12.01
CA ALA A 66 -2.98 -30.90 -12.48
C ALA A 66 -1.66 -31.69 -12.59
N GLY A 67 -0.67 -31.38 -11.74
CA GLY A 67 0.64 -32.03 -11.74
C GLY A 67 1.63 -31.50 -12.78
N THR A 68 1.27 -30.49 -13.58
CA THR A 68 2.22 -29.86 -14.50
C THR A 68 3.17 -28.92 -13.75
N PRO A 69 4.50 -29.14 -13.80
CA PRO A 69 5.46 -28.35 -13.05
C PRO A 69 5.48 -26.88 -13.49
N GLU A 70 5.14 -26.61 -14.74
CA GLU A 70 5.10 -25.27 -15.31
C GLU A 70 4.02 -24.38 -14.67
N LYS A 71 2.81 -24.91 -14.44
CA LYS A 71 1.72 -24.16 -13.79
C LYS A 71 2.00 -23.91 -12.31
N VAL A 72 2.62 -24.88 -11.63
CA VAL A 72 3.06 -24.71 -10.24
C VAL A 72 4.12 -23.62 -10.14
N LYS A 73 5.11 -23.64 -11.04
CA LYS A 73 6.15 -22.61 -11.08
C LYS A 73 5.55 -21.23 -11.34
N LYS A 74 4.65 -21.12 -12.33
CA LYS A 74 3.96 -19.87 -12.65
C LYS A 74 3.21 -19.30 -11.43
N GLY A 75 2.44 -20.13 -10.73
CA GLY A 75 1.71 -19.67 -9.54
C GLY A 75 2.62 -19.25 -8.39
N ARG A 76 3.73 -19.96 -8.16
CA ARG A 76 4.75 -19.57 -7.17
C ARG A 76 5.40 -18.24 -7.54
N ASP A 77 5.80 -18.08 -8.80
CA ASP A 77 6.43 -16.85 -9.29
C ASP A 77 5.46 -15.66 -9.16
N THR A 78 4.18 -15.85 -9.48
CA THR A 78 3.13 -14.83 -9.28
C THR A 78 3.04 -14.39 -7.81
N ILE A 79 3.01 -15.32 -6.86
CA ILE A 79 2.97 -14.99 -5.43
C ILE A 79 4.26 -14.28 -5.02
N LEU A 80 5.43 -14.78 -5.42
CA LEU A 80 6.72 -14.19 -5.08
C LEU A 80 6.82 -12.75 -5.57
N TYR A 81 6.49 -12.47 -6.83
CA TYR A 81 6.53 -11.12 -7.37
C TYR A 81 5.53 -10.18 -6.69
N SER A 82 4.36 -10.70 -6.29
CA SER A 82 3.37 -9.91 -5.54
C SER A 82 3.88 -9.52 -4.15
N VAL A 83 4.54 -10.44 -3.46
CA VAL A 83 5.15 -10.19 -2.15
C VAL A 83 6.33 -9.23 -2.26
N ILE A 84 7.20 -9.41 -3.26
CA ILE A 84 8.33 -8.51 -3.51
C ILE A 84 7.85 -7.09 -3.79
N GLY A 85 6.82 -6.93 -4.64
CA GLY A 85 6.23 -5.63 -4.94
C GLY A 85 5.70 -4.92 -3.69
N PHE A 86 5.03 -5.66 -2.79
CA PHE A 86 4.54 -5.11 -1.53
C PHE A 86 5.67 -4.68 -0.58
N ILE A 87 6.70 -5.52 -0.46
CA ILE A 87 7.88 -5.22 0.35
C ILE A 87 8.56 -3.92 -0.10
N ILE A 88 8.66 -3.69 -1.42
CA ILE A 88 9.24 -2.45 -1.96
C ILE A 88 8.45 -1.22 -1.52
N ILE A 89 7.11 -1.29 -1.53
CA ILE A 89 6.25 -0.18 -1.09
C ILE A 89 6.47 0.12 0.40
N LEU A 90 6.52 -0.93 1.24
CA LEU A 90 6.81 -0.78 2.68
C LEU A 90 8.20 -0.14 2.92
N MET A 91 9.21 -0.53 2.14
CA MET A 91 10.53 0.08 2.23
C MET A 91 10.52 1.56 1.82
N ALA A 92 9.79 1.90 0.75
CA ALA A 92 9.68 3.27 0.28
C ALA A 92 9.07 4.20 1.35
N GLU A 93 8.06 3.71 2.07
CA GLU A 93 7.49 4.44 3.22
C GLU A 93 8.49 4.67 4.35
N GLY A 94 9.28 3.64 4.67
CA GLY A 94 10.32 3.74 5.69
C GLY A 94 11.35 4.82 5.35
N ILE A 95 11.77 4.89 4.08
CA ILE A 95 12.72 5.91 3.61
C ILE A 95 12.10 7.30 3.72
N VAL A 96 10.87 7.50 3.24
CA VAL A 96 10.22 8.81 3.29
C VAL A 96 9.99 9.28 4.71
N ALA A 97 9.60 8.38 5.62
CA ALA A 97 9.44 8.71 7.04
C ALA A 97 10.75 9.18 7.68
N ILE A 98 11.89 8.60 7.30
CA ILE A 98 13.22 9.04 7.77
C ILE A 98 13.54 10.42 7.21
N VAL A 99 13.33 10.65 5.91
CA VAL A 99 13.60 11.95 5.27
C VAL A 99 12.73 13.06 5.88
N GLN A 100 11.44 12.80 6.10
CA GLN A 100 10.54 13.73 6.78
C GLN A 100 11.03 14.06 8.19
N ARG A 101 11.45 13.07 8.97
CA ARG A 101 11.97 13.30 10.34
C ARG A 101 13.22 14.17 10.35
N ILE A 102 14.12 13.99 9.40
CA ILE A 102 15.36 14.78 9.30
C ILE A 102 15.08 16.23 8.88
N LEU A 103 14.06 16.46 8.05
CA LEU A 103 13.71 17.81 7.59
C LEU A 103 12.78 18.57 8.55
N LEU A 104 11.96 17.87 9.32
CA LEU A 104 11.06 18.46 10.32
C LEU A 104 11.76 18.74 11.67
N THR A 105 12.96 18.20 11.89
CA THR A 105 13.74 18.41 13.12
C THR A 105 14.70 19.61 13.07
N SER A 106 14.82 20.28 11.92
CA SER A 106 15.59 21.51 11.71
C SER A 106 14.67 22.70 11.54
#